data_AF-A0A813N9C6-F1
#
_entry.id   AF-A0A813N9C6-F1
#
_cell.length_a   1.000
_cell.length_b   1.000
_cell.length_c   1.000
_cell.angle_alpha   90.00
_cell.angle_beta   90.00
_cell.angle_gamma   90.00
#
_symmetry.space_group_name_H-M   'P 1'
#
loop_
_entity.id
_entity.type
_entity.pdbx_description
1 polymer ?
#
loop_
_entity_poly.entity_id
_entity_poly.type
_entity_poly.pdbx_seq_one_letter_code
_entity_poly.pdbx_strand_id
1 'polypeptide(L)'
;MFSRRHDTSNVSSSTTSVQIAFETDPTPHSCGYCNTDGSCTAGLFVSSSISLRRIRSSKCGYCNLESGKISFGIIASAILVDDYQILMDRGWRKCGTYYYKALMNKTCCPLYTIRCDANNFVLSRSQRRVIETMNHFINENVKPSEKIAKVSAVKLPPTTNFDPSKMNQKKQNKSIPVQSKSSPFNKQVTLNDWITKESNTNAIQLIRHMLTNDTPPPDDLLKRLRSRQKRWYKKLLKLKTQNKLSKETDIHLLIKRFNRMNSSLIPSLEELLQFNDKPENKLEFRLIRSYPPSDEFKDTLTESHSIYERYQMAIHGDSKSKCSLSQFKGFLCESSLQKDCPRISTSNVPSCGYGCFHLQYYLNGKIIACNVLDILPNGISSVYFYYEPELGFLKLGVYSALKEIELTRKLAREIPDLKYYYLGFYVHTCVKMRYKGQYKPSFLLCPETYTWHPIEKCIPLLNAHKYARFETDPTKVDQDEETNIEQLKLRVHQQIITPIQLQRLDENYFFYILDRFTMFAKFAGRIFANRVIIDLT
;
A
#
# COMPACT_ATOMS: atom_id res chain seq x y z
N MET A 1 3.12 -49.69 -33.42
CA MET A 1 3.33 -50.98 -32.73
C MET A 1 3.09 -50.74 -31.24
N PHE A 2 2.09 -51.22 -30.51
CA PHE A 2 0.92 -52.10 -30.66
C PHE A 2 -0.09 -51.58 -29.58
N SER A 3 -1.25 -51.02 -29.93
CA SER A 3 -2.61 -51.58 -29.85
C SER A 3 -2.93 -52.66 -28.79
N ARG A 4 -3.94 -52.35 -27.95
CA ARG A 4 -5.05 -53.18 -27.40
C ARG A 4 -4.73 -54.39 -26.47
N ARG A 5 -5.35 -54.43 -25.27
CA ARG A 5 -6.58 -55.19 -24.93
C ARG A 5 -6.87 -55.19 -23.41
N HIS A 6 -8.16 -55.23 -23.10
CA HIS A 6 -8.74 -55.57 -21.80
C HIS A 6 -8.29 -56.96 -21.33
N ASP A 7 -8.12 -57.13 -20.02
CA ASP A 7 -8.56 -58.34 -19.34
C ASP A 7 -9.00 -58.03 -17.90
N THR A 8 -10.21 -58.49 -17.61
CA THR A 8 -10.90 -58.50 -16.33
C THR A 8 -10.48 -59.74 -15.54
N SER A 9 -10.10 -59.59 -14.27
CA SER A 9 -10.29 -60.67 -13.30
C SER A 9 -10.52 -60.10 -11.89
N ASN A 10 -11.65 -60.52 -11.33
CA ASN A 10 -12.14 -60.22 -9.99
C ASN A 10 -11.26 -60.90 -8.93
N VAL A 11 -10.88 -60.16 -7.90
CA VAL A 11 -10.55 -60.72 -6.59
C VAL A 11 -11.34 -59.95 -5.54
N SER A 12 -12.28 -60.65 -4.92
CA SER A 12 -13.14 -60.17 -3.84
C SER A 12 -12.38 -60.11 -2.52
N SER A 13 -12.29 -58.92 -1.92
CA SER A 13 -11.96 -58.77 -0.50
C SER A 13 -13.01 -57.87 0.16
N SER A 14 -13.75 -58.48 1.08
CA SER A 14 -14.78 -57.88 1.92
C SER A 14 -14.25 -56.73 2.78
N THR A 15 -14.71 -55.52 2.53
CA THR A 15 -14.59 -54.38 3.45
C THR A 15 -15.94 -54.12 4.10
N THR A 16 -16.00 -54.31 5.41
CA THR A 16 -17.14 -54.02 6.28
C THR A 16 -17.46 -52.53 6.20
N SER A 17 -18.51 -52.15 5.47
CA SER A 17 -19.08 -50.81 5.48
C SER A 17 -19.94 -50.65 6.72
N VAL A 18 -19.46 -49.89 7.71
CA VAL A 18 -20.30 -49.38 8.79
C VAL A 18 -21.22 -48.32 8.19
N GLN A 19 -22.47 -48.70 7.90
CA GLN A 19 -23.54 -47.75 7.59
C GLN A 19 -23.89 -46.98 8.87
N ILE A 20 -23.64 -45.67 8.88
CA ILE A 20 -24.20 -44.77 9.89
C ILE A 20 -25.47 -44.17 9.30
N ALA A 21 -26.58 -44.40 9.99
CA ALA A 21 -27.92 -43.98 9.60
C ALA A 21 -28.03 -42.45 9.53
N PHE A 22 -28.73 -41.95 8.50
CA PHE A 22 -29.12 -40.56 8.36
C PHE A 22 -30.50 -40.37 9.00
N GLU A 23 -30.59 -39.58 10.06
CA GLU A 23 -31.85 -38.99 10.50
C GLU A 23 -32.04 -37.63 9.83
N THR A 24 -33.18 -37.51 9.17
CA THR A 24 -33.66 -36.32 8.46
C THR A 24 -34.37 -35.35 9.41
N ASP A 25 -34.15 -34.06 9.13
CA ASP A 25 -34.82 -32.83 9.59
C ASP A 25 -34.63 -32.36 11.05
N PRO A 26 -34.00 -31.17 11.26
CA PRO A 26 -34.16 -30.43 12.49
C PRO A 26 -35.42 -29.57 12.43
N THR A 27 -36.32 -29.78 13.38
CA THR A 27 -37.34 -28.78 13.76
C THR A 27 -36.64 -27.52 14.30
N PRO A 28 -37.24 -26.32 14.13
CA PRO A 28 -36.58 -25.06 14.44
C PRO A 28 -36.57 -24.82 15.95
N HIS A 29 -35.40 -24.96 16.58
CA HIS A 29 -35.19 -24.49 17.95
C HIS A 29 -34.89 -22.98 17.98
N SER A 30 -35.63 -22.29 18.84
CA SER A 30 -35.67 -20.84 19.04
C SER A 30 -34.34 -20.26 19.57
N CYS A 31 -33.98 -19.08 19.05
CA CYS A 31 -32.91 -18.22 19.54
C CYS A 31 -33.23 -17.69 20.95
N GLY A 32 -32.46 -18.08 21.96
CA GLY A 32 -32.62 -17.62 23.35
C GLY A 32 -32.29 -16.14 23.64
N TYR A 33 -32.24 -15.28 22.62
CA TYR A 33 -31.93 -13.85 22.77
C TYR A 33 -32.82 -12.92 21.94
N CYS A 34 -33.82 -13.44 21.23
CA CYS A 34 -34.59 -12.64 20.29
C CYS A 34 -36.07 -13.07 20.19
N ASN A 35 -36.94 -12.37 20.92
CA ASN A 35 -38.41 -12.48 20.83
C ASN A 35 -39.00 -11.51 19.80
N THR A 36 -38.56 -11.58 18.54
CA THR A 36 -39.27 -10.96 17.42
C THR A 36 -38.96 -11.69 16.11
N ASP A 37 -40.01 -12.12 15.44
CA ASP A 37 -39.95 -12.80 14.14
C ASP A 37 -39.38 -11.89 13.05
N GLY A 38 -38.38 -12.38 12.32
CA GLY A 38 -37.96 -11.81 11.02
C GLY A 38 -36.56 -11.19 10.98
N SER A 39 -35.67 -11.85 10.23
CA SER A 39 -34.32 -11.42 9.80
C SER A 39 -33.18 -11.46 10.84
N CYS A 40 -32.56 -12.62 10.97
CA CYS A 40 -31.21 -12.76 11.56
C CYS A 40 -30.32 -13.60 10.65
N THR A 41 -29.75 -12.97 9.62
CA THR A 41 -28.64 -13.54 8.82
C THR A 41 -27.44 -12.60 8.76
N ALA A 42 -27.14 -11.94 9.89
CA ALA A 42 -25.86 -11.33 10.15
C ALA A 42 -25.26 -11.97 11.41
N GLY A 43 -24.82 -13.23 11.30
CA GLY A 43 -24.06 -13.84 12.37
C GLY A 43 -22.77 -13.03 12.58
N LEU A 44 -22.66 -12.33 13.71
CA LEU A 44 -21.38 -11.74 14.12
C LEU A 44 -20.36 -12.88 14.21
N PHE A 45 -19.35 -12.86 13.36
CA PHE A 45 -18.22 -13.76 13.52
C PHE A 45 -17.48 -13.37 14.80
N VAL A 46 -17.61 -14.20 15.84
CA VAL A 46 -16.90 -14.00 17.11
C VAL A 46 -15.42 -14.36 16.98
N SER A 47 -15.07 -15.17 15.98
CA SER A 47 -13.72 -15.66 15.72
C SER A 47 -13.42 -15.77 14.23
N SER A 48 -12.14 -15.62 13.88
CA SER A 48 -11.60 -15.91 12.56
C SER A 48 -11.67 -17.41 12.27
N SER A 49 -11.89 -17.79 11.01
CA SER A 49 -12.11 -19.17 10.57
C SER A 49 -11.35 -19.45 9.27
N ILE A 50 -10.54 -20.49 9.27
CA ILE A 50 -9.57 -20.77 8.19
C ILE A 50 -9.48 -22.26 7.85
N SER A 51 -9.05 -22.58 6.64
CA SER A 51 -8.62 -23.92 6.23
C SER A 51 -7.15 -23.90 5.84
N LEU A 52 -6.38 -24.86 6.35
CA LEU A 52 -4.96 -24.97 6.06
C LEU A 52 -4.72 -25.54 4.67
N ARG A 53 -3.76 -24.95 3.93
CA ARG A 53 -3.30 -25.48 2.64
C ARG A 53 -1.87 -25.98 2.76
N ARG A 54 -1.46 -26.83 1.81
CA ARG A 54 -0.08 -27.30 1.71
C ARG A 54 0.86 -26.17 1.27
N ILE A 55 2.15 -26.38 1.52
CA ILE A 55 3.20 -25.56 0.90
C ILE A 55 3.07 -25.71 -0.61
N ARG A 56 3.16 -24.58 -1.32
CA ARG A 56 3.14 -24.55 -2.79
C ARG A 56 4.44 -23.94 -3.30
N SER A 57 4.96 -24.55 -4.37
CA SER A 57 5.98 -23.96 -5.23
C SER A 57 5.31 -23.40 -6.47
N SER A 58 5.72 -22.21 -6.91
CA SER A 58 5.25 -21.61 -8.15
C SER A 58 6.34 -20.79 -8.80
N LYS A 59 6.06 -20.37 -10.05
CA LYS A 59 6.89 -19.38 -10.74
C LYS A 59 7.05 -18.13 -9.90
N CYS A 60 8.28 -17.62 -9.83
CA CYS A 60 8.57 -16.36 -9.16
C CYS A 60 8.24 -15.19 -10.08
N GLY A 61 7.34 -14.30 -9.65
CA GLY A 61 6.98 -13.09 -10.41
C GLY A 61 8.07 -12.01 -10.50
N TYR A 62 9.25 -12.22 -9.90
CA TYR A 62 10.34 -11.24 -9.88
C TYR A 62 11.51 -11.62 -10.78
N CYS A 63 11.99 -12.86 -10.67
CA CYS A 63 13.10 -13.38 -11.49
C CYS A 63 12.67 -14.47 -12.48
N ASN A 64 11.38 -14.78 -12.57
CA ASN A 64 10.78 -15.73 -13.51
C ASN A 64 11.23 -17.20 -13.38
N LEU A 65 11.91 -17.57 -12.28
CA LEU A 65 12.24 -18.96 -11.99
C LEU A 65 10.97 -19.79 -11.71
N GLU A 66 10.75 -20.88 -12.44
CA GLU A 66 9.51 -21.68 -12.43
C GLU A 66 9.15 -22.31 -11.08
N SER A 67 10.15 -22.63 -10.25
CA SER A 67 9.96 -23.08 -8.85
C SER A 67 10.63 -22.12 -7.87
N GLY A 68 10.50 -20.83 -8.14
CA GLY A 68 11.19 -19.78 -7.39
C GLY A 68 10.43 -19.27 -6.16
N LYS A 69 9.09 -19.31 -6.14
CA LYS A 69 8.27 -18.84 -5.02
C LYS A 69 7.77 -20.03 -4.21
N ILE A 70 8.15 -20.09 -2.94
CA ILE A 70 7.71 -21.15 -2.02
C ILE A 70 6.97 -20.50 -0.87
N SER A 71 5.69 -20.87 -0.68
CA SER A 71 4.84 -20.28 0.36
C SER A 71 3.93 -21.30 1.01
N PHE A 72 3.69 -21.10 2.30
CA PHE A 72 2.60 -21.73 3.03
C PHE A 72 1.36 -20.84 2.92
N GLY A 73 0.17 -21.45 2.85
CA GLY A 73 -1.07 -20.73 2.61
C GLY A 73 -2.22 -21.24 3.45
N ILE A 74 -3.19 -20.36 3.67
CA ILE A 74 -4.48 -20.64 4.31
C ILE A 74 -5.57 -19.99 3.47
N ILE A 75 -6.75 -20.60 3.45
CA ILE A 75 -7.97 -19.95 2.93
C ILE A 75 -8.79 -19.54 4.13
N ALA A 76 -9.24 -18.30 4.20
CA ALA A 76 -10.08 -17.83 5.29
C ALA A 76 -11.52 -17.70 4.80
N SER A 77 -12.46 -18.27 5.55
CA SER A 77 -13.90 -18.01 5.38
C SER A 77 -14.29 -16.71 6.08
N ALA A 78 -13.68 -16.41 7.23
CA ALA A 78 -13.77 -15.14 7.92
C ALA A 78 -12.45 -14.81 8.61
N ILE A 79 -12.01 -13.56 8.59
CA ILE A 79 -10.90 -13.08 9.42
C ILE A 79 -11.21 -11.71 9.99
N LEU A 80 -10.94 -11.53 11.27
CA LEU A 80 -11.10 -10.24 11.95
C LEU A 80 -9.90 -9.33 11.62
N VAL A 81 -10.11 -8.01 11.64
CA VAL A 81 -9.09 -7.03 11.20
C VAL A 81 -7.87 -6.99 12.11
N ASP A 82 -8.04 -7.22 13.41
CA ASP A 82 -6.94 -7.31 14.37
C ASP A 82 -6.14 -8.61 14.19
N ASP A 83 -6.83 -9.71 13.88
CA ASP A 83 -6.19 -10.98 13.57
C ASP A 83 -5.38 -10.90 12.25
N TYR A 84 -5.91 -10.22 11.23
CA TYR A 84 -5.14 -9.99 10.00
C TYR A 84 -3.95 -9.04 10.24
N GLN A 85 -4.10 -8.04 11.12
CA GLN A 85 -2.98 -7.18 11.54
C GLN A 85 -1.84 -8.00 12.17
N ILE A 86 -2.16 -8.95 13.07
CA ILE A 86 -1.18 -9.87 13.67
C ILE A 86 -0.46 -10.69 12.58
N LEU A 87 -1.22 -11.30 11.67
CA LEU A 87 -0.63 -12.05 10.56
C LEU A 87 0.27 -11.17 9.68
N MET A 88 -0.15 -9.95 9.34
CA MET A 88 0.61 -9.01 8.53
C MET A 88 1.93 -8.61 9.20
N ASP A 89 1.91 -8.38 10.51
CA ASP A 89 3.08 -8.09 11.35
C ASP A 89 3.95 -9.34 11.58
N ARG A 90 3.50 -10.53 11.15
CA ARG A 90 4.30 -11.75 11.00
C ARG A 90 4.66 -12.05 9.54
N GLY A 91 4.46 -11.10 8.63
CA GLY A 91 4.86 -11.20 7.23
C GLY A 91 3.90 -11.97 6.31
N TRP A 92 2.68 -12.26 6.76
CA TRP A 92 1.62 -12.79 5.90
C TRP A 92 1.02 -11.69 5.02
N ARG A 93 0.45 -12.08 3.87
CA ARG A 93 -0.35 -11.21 2.99
C ARG A 93 -1.54 -11.96 2.43
N LYS A 94 -2.55 -11.21 1.97
CA LYS A 94 -3.75 -11.77 1.36
C LYS A 94 -3.91 -11.42 -0.12
N CYS A 95 -4.75 -12.20 -0.78
CA CYS A 95 -5.22 -12.08 -2.15
C CYS A 95 -6.62 -12.70 -2.18
N GLY A 96 -7.66 -11.86 -2.24
CA GLY A 96 -9.04 -12.32 -2.01
C GLY A 96 -9.21 -12.95 -0.62
N THR A 97 -9.62 -14.21 -0.60
CA THR A 97 -9.77 -15.07 0.59
C THR A 97 -8.53 -15.92 0.91
N TYR A 98 -7.50 -15.89 0.06
CA TYR A 98 -6.27 -16.65 0.23
C TYR A 98 -5.20 -15.81 0.94
N TYR A 99 -4.62 -16.35 2.00
CA TYR A 99 -3.54 -15.72 2.77
C TYR A 99 -2.30 -16.59 2.66
N TYR A 100 -1.13 -15.96 2.56
CA TYR A 100 0.11 -16.66 2.34
C TYR A 100 1.28 -16.01 3.07
N LYS A 101 2.24 -16.86 3.44
CA LYS A 101 3.54 -16.47 3.97
C LYS A 101 4.63 -17.18 3.18
N ALA A 102 5.58 -16.39 2.69
CA ALA A 102 6.72 -16.92 1.96
C ALA A 102 7.72 -17.59 2.90
N LEU A 103 8.27 -18.72 2.46
CA LEU A 103 9.43 -19.34 3.10
C LEU A 103 10.67 -18.61 2.59
N MET A 104 11.08 -17.59 3.34
CA MET A 104 12.06 -16.58 2.92
C MET A 104 13.43 -17.15 2.57
N ASN A 105 13.89 -18.17 3.29
CA ASN A 105 15.15 -18.86 3.05
C ASN A 105 15.11 -19.80 1.83
N LYS A 106 13.93 -20.32 1.46
CA LYS A 106 13.75 -21.23 0.31
C LYS A 106 13.39 -20.48 -0.98
N THR A 107 12.68 -19.36 -0.88
CA THR A 107 12.25 -18.56 -2.02
C THR A 107 13.45 -17.88 -2.71
N CYS A 108 13.44 -17.79 -4.05
CA CYS A 108 14.53 -17.20 -4.83
C CYS A 108 14.64 -15.68 -4.68
N CYS A 109 13.55 -14.99 -4.33
CA CYS A 109 13.48 -13.54 -4.11
C CYS A 109 12.74 -13.27 -2.79
N PRO A 110 13.47 -13.13 -1.66
CA PRO A 110 12.84 -12.94 -0.35
C PRO A 110 11.93 -11.70 -0.28
N LEU A 111 10.76 -11.89 0.31
CA LEU A 111 9.64 -10.97 0.39
C LEU A 111 9.57 -10.28 1.77
N TYR A 112 10.41 -9.27 2.00
CA TYR A 112 10.41 -8.58 3.29
C TYR A 112 9.22 -7.64 3.39
N THR A 113 8.47 -7.73 4.48
CA THR A 113 7.38 -6.78 4.74
C THR A 113 7.96 -5.39 5.00
N ILE A 114 7.42 -4.36 4.35
CA ILE A 114 7.84 -2.97 4.49
C ILE A 114 6.67 -2.07 4.90
N ARG A 115 6.92 -1.16 5.84
CA ARG A 115 6.01 -0.08 6.20
C ARG A 115 6.72 1.26 6.28
N CYS A 116 6.00 2.34 6.04
CA CYS A 116 6.41 3.72 6.26
C CYS A 116 5.65 4.27 7.47
N ASP A 117 6.32 5.05 8.32
CA ASP A 117 5.60 5.90 9.29
C ASP A 117 5.01 7.08 8.51
N ALA A 118 3.68 7.11 8.39
CA ALA A 118 3.00 8.12 7.62
C ALA A 118 3.10 9.49 8.31
N ASN A 119 2.93 9.55 9.62
CA ASN A 119 2.97 10.81 10.38
C ASN A 119 4.34 11.50 10.25
N ASN A 120 5.42 10.72 10.30
CA ASN A 120 6.77 11.24 10.16
C ASN A 120 7.29 11.27 8.70
N PHE A 121 6.44 10.96 7.72
CA PHE A 121 6.83 10.91 6.31
C PHE A 121 7.41 12.25 5.81
N VAL A 122 8.56 12.17 5.13
CA VAL A 122 9.24 13.32 4.53
C VAL A 122 9.17 13.25 3.01
N LEU A 123 8.53 14.26 2.42
CA LEU A 123 8.38 14.37 0.97
C LEU A 123 9.72 14.65 0.28
N SER A 124 10.12 13.77 -0.64
CA SER A 124 11.32 13.95 -1.46
C SER A 124 11.09 14.92 -2.63
N ARG A 125 12.19 15.39 -3.24
CA ARG A 125 12.12 16.26 -4.43
C ARG A 125 11.48 15.58 -5.64
N SER A 126 11.69 14.27 -5.83
CA SER A 126 11.10 13.51 -6.93
C SER A 126 9.60 13.32 -6.73
N GLN A 127 9.16 12.96 -5.52
CA GLN A 127 7.74 12.84 -5.17
C GLN A 127 7.02 14.19 -5.30
N ARG A 128 7.64 15.29 -4.83
CA ARG A 128 7.08 16.64 -5.03
C ARG A 128 6.88 16.98 -6.50
N ARG A 129 7.82 16.61 -7.39
CA ARG A 129 7.67 16.84 -8.83
C ARG A 129 6.48 16.07 -9.41
N VAL A 130 6.18 14.87 -8.92
CA VAL A 130 5.01 14.09 -9.36
C VAL A 130 3.72 14.86 -9.04
N ILE A 131 3.59 15.37 -7.82
CA ILE A 131 2.45 16.21 -7.44
C ILE A 131 2.37 17.46 -8.34
N GLU A 132 3.48 18.14 -8.59
CA GLU A 132 3.50 19.31 -9.47
C GLU A 132 3.10 18.99 -10.91
N THR A 133 3.50 17.83 -11.43
CA THR A 133 3.08 17.36 -12.76
C THR A 133 1.58 17.07 -12.78
N MET A 134 1.04 16.41 -11.76
CA MET A 134 -0.40 16.18 -11.64
C MET A 134 -1.16 17.50 -11.61
N ASN A 135 -0.75 18.43 -10.73
CA ASN A 135 -1.42 19.74 -10.60
C ASN A 135 -1.33 20.56 -11.88
N HIS A 136 -0.20 20.53 -12.60
CA HIS A 136 -0.09 21.19 -13.90
C HIS A 136 -1.04 20.57 -14.94
N PHE A 137 -1.13 19.24 -14.98
CA PHE A 137 -2.04 18.56 -15.89
C PHE A 137 -3.51 18.91 -15.61
N ILE A 138 -3.93 18.91 -14.35
CA ILE A 138 -5.30 19.31 -13.96
C ILE A 138 -5.59 20.76 -14.37
N ASN A 139 -4.66 21.69 -14.11
CA ASN A 139 -4.90 23.11 -14.34
C ASN A 139 -4.86 23.54 -15.81
N GLU A 140 -3.98 22.91 -16.60
CA GLU A 140 -3.68 23.35 -17.97
C GLU A 140 -4.16 22.35 -19.04
N ASN A 141 -4.55 21.13 -18.65
CA ASN A 141 -4.83 20.02 -19.57
C ASN A 141 -3.70 19.70 -20.56
N VAL A 142 -2.47 20.13 -20.25
CA VAL A 142 -1.30 19.97 -21.12
C VAL A 142 -0.47 18.79 -20.66
N LYS A 143 -0.29 17.81 -21.55
CA LYS A 143 0.71 16.75 -21.38
C LYS A 143 2.10 17.38 -21.37
N PRO A 144 3.01 17.02 -20.43
CA PRO A 144 4.38 17.51 -20.45
C PRO A 144 5.01 17.23 -21.82
N SER A 145 5.52 18.27 -22.49
CA SER A 145 6.09 18.14 -23.83
C SER A 145 7.15 17.03 -23.90
N GLU A 146 7.19 16.30 -25.00
CA GLU A 146 8.05 15.11 -25.18
C GLU A 146 9.55 15.38 -24.92
N LYS A 147 9.99 16.64 -24.96
CA LYS A 147 11.36 17.05 -24.62
C LYS A 147 11.72 16.88 -23.13
N ILE A 148 10.75 16.89 -22.22
CA ILE A 148 10.96 16.57 -20.78
C ILE A 148 10.72 15.06 -20.54
N ALA A 149 9.86 14.44 -21.34
CA ALA A 149 9.65 13.00 -21.32
C ALA A 149 10.93 12.23 -21.66
N LYS A 150 11.78 12.69 -22.60
CA LYS A 150 13.05 11.98 -22.90
C LYS A 150 14.10 12.00 -21.78
N VAL A 151 13.98 12.88 -20.78
CA VAL A 151 14.82 12.87 -19.55
C VAL A 151 14.18 12.06 -18.42
N SER A 152 12.89 11.71 -18.55
CA SER A 152 12.10 11.00 -17.53
C SER A 152 11.56 9.64 -17.99
N ALA A 153 11.70 9.32 -19.27
CA ALA A 153 11.54 8.01 -19.88
C ALA A 153 12.79 7.21 -19.57
N VAL A 154 12.97 6.96 -18.28
CA VAL A 154 13.62 5.74 -17.87
C VAL A 154 12.70 4.62 -18.34
N LYS A 155 12.92 4.13 -19.57
CA LYS A 155 12.88 2.68 -19.78
C LYS A 155 13.64 2.12 -18.58
N LEU A 156 13.05 1.22 -17.80
CA LEU A 156 13.80 0.50 -16.76
C LEU A 156 15.14 0.10 -17.40
N PRO A 157 16.27 0.76 -17.06
CA PRO A 157 17.48 0.52 -17.80
C PRO A 157 17.95 -0.84 -17.31
N PRO A 158 18.40 -1.71 -18.21
CA PRO A 158 19.30 -2.74 -17.75
C PRO A 158 20.57 -2.04 -17.22
N THR A 159 21.34 -2.80 -16.45
CA THR A 159 22.80 -2.66 -16.30
C THR A 159 23.41 -1.84 -15.15
N THR A 160 24.58 -2.36 -14.78
CA THR A 160 25.81 -1.71 -14.31
C THR A 160 26.02 -1.50 -12.81
N ASN A 161 27.19 -2.01 -12.38
CA ASN A 161 27.76 -2.00 -11.06
C ASN A 161 27.95 -0.58 -10.54
N PHE A 162 27.59 -0.34 -9.28
CA PHE A 162 27.80 0.93 -8.61
C PHE A 162 28.74 0.73 -7.41
N ASP A 163 29.84 1.49 -7.42
CA ASP A 163 30.93 1.50 -6.44
C ASP A 163 30.53 2.29 -5.17
N PRO A 164 30.67 1.74 -3.95
CA PRO A 164 30.18 2.36 -2.71
C PRO A 164 31.08 3.44 -2.09
N SER A 165 32.20 3.81 -2.71
CA SER A 165 33.28 4.55 -2.02
C SER A 165 33.08 6.07 -1.79
N LYS A 166 31.90 6.66 -2.01
CA LYS A 166 31.69 8.11 -1.78
C LYS A 166 30.37 8.46 -1.10
N MET A 167 30.38 8.53 0.24
CA MET A 167 30.18 9.80 0.98
C MET A 167 29.98 9.54 2.47
N ASN A 168 30.78 10.22 3.26
CA ASN A 168 30.71 10.26 4.70
C ASN A 168 30.56 11.73 5.15
N GLN A 169 29.92 11.90 6.31
CA GLN A 169 30.03 13.00 7.28
C GLN A 169 29.02 14.19 7.28
N LYS A 170 28.23 14.14 8.39
CA LYS A 170 27.90 15.20 9.38
C LYS A 170 27.03 16.41 8.96
N LYS A 171 25.91 16.60 9.67
CA LYS A 171 25.83 17.48 10.88
C LYS A 171 24.44 17.46 11.54
N GLN A 172 24.46 17.68 12.86
CA GLN A 172 23.41 17.55 13.87
C GLN A 172 22.44 18.74 13.95
N ASN A 173 21.23 18.42 14.44
CA ASN A 173 20.23 19.12 15.25
C ASN A 173 20.26 20.65 15.41
N LYS A 174 19.06 21.27 15.37
CA LYS A 174 18.52 22.11 16.47
C LYS A 174 17.03 22.45 16.24
N SER A 175 16.26 22.37 17.33
CA SER A 175 14.81 22.57 17.51
C SER A 175 14.52 23.90 18.20
N ILE A 176 13.56 24.73 17.75
CA ILE A 176 12.79 25.72 18.57
C ILE A 176 11.49 26.15 17.79
N PRO A 177 10.51 26.91 18.36
CA PRO A 177 9.17 26.46 18.74
C PRO A 177 8.02 27.02 17.87
N VAL A 178 6.83 26.45 18.06
CA VAL A 178 5.57 26.75 17.37
C VAL A 178 4.87 27.96 17.99
N GLN A 179 4.45 28.94 17.16
CA GLN A 179 3.35 29.84 17.49
C GLN A 179 2.43 30.02 16.28
N SER A 180 1.14 29.79 16.53
CA SER A 180 0.02 29.86 15.61
C SER A 180 -0.42 31.31 15.40
N LYS A 181 -0.52 31.74 14.13
CA LYS A 181 -1.39 32.84 13.74
C LYS A 181 -2.12 32.47 12.44
N SER A 182 -3.44 32.49 12.52
CA SER A 182 -4.40 32.32 11.45
C SER A 182 -4.19 33.34 10.32
N SER A 183 -4.26 32.89 9.07
CA SER A 183 -4.27 33.78 7.90
C SER A 183 -5.65 33.75 7.23
N PRO A 184 -6.31 34.91 7.05
CA PRO A 184 -7.52 35.06 6.25
C PRO A 184 -7.14 35.53 4.85
N PHE A 185 -7.33 34.75 3.77
CA PHE A 185 -7.15 35.36 2.43
C PHE A 185 -8.00 34.71 1.35
N ASN A 186 -9.01 35.46 0.92
CA ASN A 186 -9.60 35.41 -0.40
C ASN A 186 -9.71 36.87 -0.90
N LYS A 187 -8.68 37.36 -1.60
CA LYS A 187 -8.71 38.62 -2.38
C LYS A 187 -7.59 38.58 -3.41
N GLN A 188 -7.93 38.82 -4.68
CA GLN A 188 -6.98 39.04 -5.77
C GLN A 188 -6.07 40.22 -5.41
N VAL A 189 -4.78 39.94 -5.22
CA VAL A 189 -3.76 40.97 -4.99
C VAL A 189 -3.24 41.40 -6.35
N THR A 190 -3.42 42.66 -6.72
CA THR A 190 -2.84 43.23 -7.95
C THR A 190 -1.33 43.48 -7.80
N LEU A 191 -0.59 43.60 -8.90
CA LEU A 191 0.86 43.85 -8.89
C LEU A 191 1.23 45.11 -8.07
N ASN A 192 0.37 46.13 -8.12
CA ASN A 192 0.54 47.37 -7.34
C ASN A 192 0.20 47.20 -5.85
N ASP A 193 -0.77 46.33 -5.51
CA ASP A 193 -1.06 45.95 -4.12
C ASP A 193 0.08 45.14 -3.49
N TRP A 194 0.78 44.31 -4.28
CA TRP A 194 1.93 43.53 -3.81
C TRP A 194 3.18 44.39 -3.58
N ILE A 195 3.45 45.34 -4.49
CA ILE A 195 4.54 46.31 -4.38
C ILE A 195 4.40 47.16 -3.10
N THR A 196 3.18 47.45 -2.65
CA THR A 196 2.93 48.38 -1.55
C THR A 196 2.78 47.70 -0.17
N LYS A 197 2.55 46.38 -0.09
CA LYS A 197 2.22 45.69 1.18
C LYS A 197 3.24 44.69 1.77
N GLU A 198 4.27 44.25 1.07
CA GLU A 198 5.26 43.28 1.63
C GLU A 198 6.64 43.89 1.96
N SER A 199 7.24 43.35 3.03
CA SER A 199 8.52 43.77 3.62
C SER A 199 9.66 43.99 2.61
N ASN A 200 10.45 45.04 2.86
CA ASN A 200 11.51 45.62 2.03
C ASN A 200 12.75 44.70 1.90
N THR A 201 12.59 43.49 1.36
CA THR A 201 13.71 42.55 1.19
C THR A 201 14.55 42.91 -0.03
N ASN A 202 15.88 42.73 0.06
CA ASN A 202 16.84 43.05 -1.01
C ASN A 202 16.48 42.50 -2.40
N ALA A 203 15.74 41.38 -2.46
CA ALA A 203 15.37 40.76 -3.72
C ALA A 203 14.01 41.23 -4.29
N ILE A 204 13.10 41.76 -3.46
CA ILE A 204 11.91 42.49 -3.95
C ILE A 204 12.33 43.84 -4.56
N GLN A 205 13.29 44.52 -3.94
CA GLN A 205 13.92 45.71 -4.51
C GLN A 205 14.55 45.43 -5.88
N LEU A 206 15.11 44.23 -6.05
CA LEU A 206 15.75 43.79 -7.29
C LEU A 206 14.75 43.42 -8.39
N ILE A 207 13.63 42.80 -8.03
CA ILE A 207 12.50 42.56 -8.95
C ILE A 207 11.88 43.89 -9.38
N ARG A 208 11.66 44.82 -8.43
CA ARG A 208 11.17 46.18 -8.72
C ARG A 208 12.12 46.91 -9.68
N HIS A 209 13.41 46.95 -9.37
CA HIS A 209 14.43 47.56 -10.23
C HIS A 209 14.43 46.96 -11.65
N MET A 210 14.27 45.64 -11.79
CA MET A 210 14.25 44.99 -13.11
C MET A 210 13.00 45.30 -13.94
N LEU A 211 11.86 45.56 -13.28
CA LEU A 211 10.58 45.83 -13.91
C LEU A 211 10.40 47.31 -14.24
N THR A 212 11.02 48.20 -13.47
CA THR A 212 10.89 49.66 -13.62
C THR A 212 12.09 50.30 -14.30
N ASN A 213 13.28 49.70 -14.22
CA ASN A 213 14.52 50.28 -14.73
C ASN A 213 15.22 49.32 -15.71
N ASP A 214 15.77 49.88 -16.79
CA ASP A 214 16.58 49.12 -17.77
C ASP A 214 18.06 49.05 -17.42
N THR A 215 18.45 49.59 -16.26
CA THR A 215 19.83 49.57 -15.77
C THR A 215 20.10 48.36 -14.86
N PRO A 216 21.36 47.91 -14.72
CA PRO A 216 21.73 46.88 -13.77
C PRO A 216 21.47 47.35 -12.32
N PRO A 217 21.03 46.46 -11.41
CA PRO A 217 20.86 46.81 -10.00
C PRO A 217 22.22 47.09 -9.32
N PRO A 218 22.25 47.90 -8.26
CA PRO A 218 23.50 48.28 -7.57
C PRO A 218 24.31 47.06 -7.07
N ASP A 219 25.64 47.11 -7.21
CA ASP A 219 26.56 46.00 -6.89
C ASP A 219 26.47 45.51 -5.44
N ASP A 220 26.19 46.42 -4.49
CA ASP A 220 25.99 46.08 -3.08
C ASP A 220 24.76 45.18 -2.88
N LEU A 221 23.69 45.39 -3.66
CA LEU A 221 22.48 44.59 -3.63
C LEU A 221 22.76 43.16 -4.12
N LEU A 222 23.60 43.01 -5.15
CA LEU A 222 24.01 41.72 -5.69
C LEU A 222 24.91 40.93 -4.73
N LYS A 223 25.79 41.60 -3.98
CA LYS A 223 26.68 40.97 -2.98
C LYS A 223 25.90 40.29 -1.87
N ARG A 224 24.82 40.93 -1.39
CA ARG A 224 23.93 40.46 -0.31
C ARG A 224 23.06 39.24 -0.65
N LEU A 225 23.08 38.75 -1.90
CA LEU A 225 22.31 37.59 -2.33
C LEU A 225 23.00 36.24 -1.99
N ARG A 226 22.19 35.25 -1.58
CA ARG A 226 22.63 33.85 -1.47
C ARG A 226 22.97 33.27 -2.86
N SER A 227 23.85 32.28 -2.92
CA SER A 227 24.31 31.66 -4.19
C SER A 227 23.17 31.11 -5.07
N ARG A 228 22.05 30.69 -4.47
CA ARG A 228 20.84 30.27 -5.19
C ARG A 228 20.11 31.45 -5.84
N GLN A 229 20.02 32.59 -5.15
CA GLN A 229 19.39 33.82 -5.65
C GLN A 229 20.22 34.45 -6.77
N LYS A 230 21.56 34.47 -6.63
CA LYS A 230 22.50 34.91 -7.69
C LYS A 230 22.35 34.11 -8.99
N ARG A 231 22.26 32.78 -8.89
CA ARG A 231 22.06 31.89 -10.06
C ARG A 231 20.72 32.10 -10.74
N TRP A 232 19.67 32.33 -9.96
CA TRP A 232 18.35 32.64 -10.49
C TRP A 232 18.31 33.99 -11.21
N TYR A 233 18.93 35.02 -10.62
CA TYR A 233 19.08 36.34 -11.24
C TYR A 233 19.80 36.27 -12.61
N LYS A 234 20.94 35.59 -12.70
CA LYS A 234 21.65 35.40 -13.98
C LYS A 234 20.78 34.71 -15.04
N LYS A 235 19.95 33.75 -14.63
CA LYS A 235 19.02 33.07 -15.53
C LYS A 235 17.92 34.01 -16.03
N LEU A 236 17.44 34.92 -15.17
CA LEU A 236 16.43 35.91 -15.55
C LEU A 236 16.96 36.93 -16.54
N LEU A 237 18.15 37.46 -16.29
CA LEU A 237 18.81 38.39 -17.21
C LEU A 237 18.94 37.76 -18.60
N LYS A 238 19.35 36.49 -18.65
CA LYS A 238 19.43 35.70 -19.89
C LYS A 238 18.08 35.54 -20.60
N LEU A 239 16.97 35.43 -19.86
CA LEU A 239 15.63 35.31 -20.45
C LEU A 239 15.11 36.67 -20.96
N LYS A 240 15.40 37.77 -20.24
CA LYS A 240 15.11 39.16 -20.67
C LYS A 240 15.84 39.48 -21.98
N THR A 241 17.14 39.17 -22.06
CA THR A 241 17.93 39.36 -23.30
C THR A 241 17.45 38.49 -24.47
N GLN A 242 16.74 37.40 -24.20
CA GLN A 242 16.19 36.52 -25.23
C GLN A 242 14.75 36.91 -25.64
N ASN A 243 14.21 38.00 -25.10
CA ASN A 243 12.83 38.43 -25.31
C ASN A 243 11.78 37.35 -25.00
N LYS A 244 12.11 36.43 -24.07
CA LYS A 244 11.26 35.29 -23.65
C LYS A 244 10.43 35.58 -22.40
N LEU A 245 10.34 36.85 -21.99
CA LEU A 245 9.49 37.31 -20.91
C LEU A 245 8.34 38.13 -21.50
N SER A 246 7.10 37.63 -21.42
CA SER A 246 5.88 38.38 -21.75
C SER A 246 5.32 39.08 -20.49
N LYS A 247 4.58 40.18 -20.71
CA LYS A 247 4.47 41.31 -19.77
C LYS A 247 3.69 41.09 -18.46
N GLU A 248 3.05 39.96 -18.20
CA GLU A 248 2.30 39.77 -16.92
C GLU A 248 2.39 38.34 -16.35
N THR A 249 2.18 37.31 -17.18
CA THR A 249 2.15 35.90 -16.73
C THR A 249 3.51 35.42 -16.22
N ASP A 250 4.59 35.86 -16.85
CA ASP A 250 5.95 35.49 -16.43
C ASP A 250 6.33 36.14 -15.09
N ILE A 251 5.88 37.37 -14.82
CA ILE A 251 6.14 38.09 -13.58
C ILE A 251 5.46 37.39 -12.39
N HIS A 252 4.20 36.98 -12.57
CA HIS A 252 3.47 36.24 -11.53
C HIS A 252 4.13 34.88 -11.21
N LEU A 253 4.61 34.15 -12.22
CA LEU A 253 5.36 32.92 -12.03
C LEU A 253 6.71 33.16 -11.32
N LEU A 254 7.35 34.30 -11.57
CA LEU A 254 8.59 34.70 -10.93
C LEU A 254 8.39 35.06 -9.45
N ILE A 255 7.34 35.80 -9.13
CA ILE A 255 6.95 36.14 -7.75
C ILE A 255 6.59 34.86 -6.99
N LYS A 256 5.78 33.96 -7.57
CA LYS A 256 5.42 32.66 -6.95
C LYS A 256 6.65 31.80 -6.69
N ARG A 257 7.61 31.76 -7.63
CA ARG A 257 8.86 31.00 -7.48
C ARG A 257 9.81 31.62 -6.46
N PHE A 258 9.83 32.94 -6.36
CA PHE A 258 10.58 33.69 -5.37
C PHE A 258 10.01 33.49 -3.96
N ASN A 259 8.69 33.63 -3.78
CA ASN A 259 8.01 33.37 -2.51
C ASN A 259 8.23 31.92 -2.08
N ARG A 260 8.19 30.95 -2.99
CA ARG A 260 8.55 29.55 -2.69
C ARG A 260 10.03 29.34 -2.35
N MET A 261 10.93 30.21 -2.81
CA MET A 261 12.36 30.16 -2.51
C MET A 261 12.74 30.81 -1.18
N ASN A 262 11.93 31.76 -0.71
CA ASN A 262 12.17 32.51 0.53
C ASN A 262 11.13 32.24 1.63
N SER A 263 10.07 31.48 1.32
CA SER A 263 9.19 30.87 2.31
C SER A 263 10.02 29.95 3.20
N SER A 264 10.09 30.27 4.48
CA SER A 264 10.56 29.39 5.53
C SER A 264 9.65 28.17 5.71
N LEU A 265 8.41 28.23 5.20
CA LEU A 265 7.41 27.18 5.25
C LEU A 265 7.53 26.30 3.99
N ILE A 266 7.97 25.06 4.17
CA ILE A 266 7.86 24.00 3.17
C ILE A 266 6.38 23.55 3.21
N PRO A 267 5.61 23.68 2.11
CA PRO A 267 4.21 23.27 2.12
C PRO A 267 4.07 21.81 2.54
N SER A 268 3.08 21.54 3.38
CA SER A 268 2.78 20.19 3.87
C SER A 268 2.37 19.27 2.70
N LEU A 269 2.35 17.94 2.94
CA LEU A 269 1.91 16.99 1.91
C LEU A 269 0.46 17.26 1.53
N GLU A 270 -0.36 17.52 2.54
CA GLU A 270 -1.79 17.80 2.47
C GLU A 270 -2.05 19.07 1.65
N GLU A 271 -1.32 20.16 1.91
CA GLU A 271 -1.40 21.39 1.12
C GLU A 271 -0.99 21.19 -0.35
N LEU A 272 -0.01 20.33 -0.63
CA LEU A 272 0.43 20.08 -2.00
C LEU A 272 -0.55 19.22 -2.80
N LEU A 273 -1.26 18.33 -2.10
CA LEU A 273 -2.31 17.50 -2.66
C LEU A 273 -3.65 18.22 -2.78
N GLN A 274 -3.80 19.40 -2.18
CA GLN A 274 -4.88 20.33 -2.48
C GLN A 274 -4.62 21.02 -3.83
N PHE A 275 -5.66 21.16 -4.63
CA PHE A 275 -5.60 21.82 -5.93
C PHE A 275 -6.84 22.67 -6.15
N ASN A 276 -6.66 23.75 -6.93
CA ASN A 276 -7.76 24.59 -7.37
C ASN A 276 -8.34 23.98 -8.64
N ASP A 277 -9.41 23.21 -8.51
CA ASP A 277 -10.10 22.68 -9.69
C ASP A 277 -10.71 23.83 -10.49
N LYS A 278 -10.38 23.90 -11.78
CA LYS A 278 -11.24 24.60 -12.75
C LYS A 278 -12.48 23.72 -12.97
N PRO A 279 -13.66 24.30 -13.25
CA PRO A 279 -14.89 23.54 -13.50
C PRO A 279 -14.72 22.44 -14.57
N GLU A 280 -13.82 22.69 -15.52
CA GLU A 280 -13.55 21.83 -16.70
C GLU A 280 -12.62 20.63 -16.40
N ASN A 281 -11.89 20.64 -15.29
CA ASN A 281 -10.92 19.59 -14.90
C ASN A 281 -11.01 19.30 -13.40
N LYS A 282 -12.08 18.63 -12.99
CA LYS A 282 -12.35 18.30 -11.59
C LYS A 282 -11.74 16.95 -11.22
N LEU A 283 -10.81 16.95 -10.26
CA LEU A 283 -10.24 15.71 -9.70
C LEU A 283 -10.88 15.40 -8.34
N GLU A 284 -11.53 14.24 -8.22
CA GLU A 284 -12.13 13.78 -6.97
C GLU A 284 -11.53 12.45 -6.53
N PHE A 285 -11.53 12.21 -5.21
CA PHE A 285 -11.15 10.94 -4.63
C PHE A 285 -12.31 10.40 -3.80
N ARG A 286 -12.69 9.14 -4.01
CA ARG A 286 -13.76 8.49 -3.26
C ARG A 286 -13.23 7.22 -2.62
N LEU A 287 -13.33 7.14 -1.30
CA LEU A 287 -13.01 5.93 -0.55
C LEU A 287 -14.28 5.10 -0.40
N ILE A 288 -14.36 3.98 -1.10
CA ILE A 288 -15.57 3.17 -1.23
C ILE A 288 -15.30 1.79 -0.62
N ARG A 289 -16.24 1.28 0.18
CA ARG A 289 -16.10 -0.04 0.80
C ARG A 289 -16.33 -1.15 -0.23
N SER A 290 -15.30 -1.95 -0.48
CA SER A 290 -15.39 -3.04 -1.46
C SER A 290 -15.87 -4.36 -0.84
N TYR A 291 -15.64 -4.56 0.45
CA TYR A 291 -16.10 -5.75 1.17
C TYR A 291 -16.55 -5.46 2.62
N PRO A 292 -17.75 -5.93 3.03
CA PRO A 292 -18.85 -6.30 2.14
C PRO A 292 -19.20 -5.11 1.21
N PRO A 293 -19.63 -5.37 -0.04
CA PRO A 293 -19.73 -4.31 -1.05
C PRO A 293 -20.83 -3.30 -0.71
N SER A 294 -20.47 -2.01 -0.65
CA SER A 294 -21.46 -0.92 -0.57
C SER A 294 -22.20 -0.75 -1.90
N ASP A 295 -23.27 0.05 -1.91
CA ASP A 295 -24.02 0.30 -3.15
C ASP A 295 -23.18 1.11 -4.15
N GLU A 296 -22.41 2.11 -3.69
CA GLU A 296 -21.49 2.86 -4.53
C GLU A 296 -20.41 1.98 -5.16
N PHE A 297 -20.00 0.92 -4.46
CA PHE A 297 -19.07 -0.06 -5.01
C PHE A 297 -19.71 -0.85 -6.16
N LYS A 298 -20.96 -1.29 -5.99
CA LYS A 298 -21.69 -2.04 -7.01
C LYS A 298 -21.91 -1.18 -8.26
N ASP A 299 -22.26 0.09 -8.08
CA ASP A 299 -22.50 1.04 -9.16
C ASP A 299 -21.25 1.30 -10.00
N THR A 300 -20.08 1.33 -9.37
CA THR A 300 -18.80 1.63 -10.02
C THR A 300 -18.03 0.40 -10.49
N LEU A 301 -18.51 -0.80 -10.17
CA LEU A 301 -17.80 -2.06 -10.40
C LEU A 301 -17.41 -2.27 -11.87
N THR A 302 -18.35 -2.04 -12.79
CA THR A 302 -18.15 -2.28 -14.23
C THR A 302 -17.13 -1.30 -14.82
N GLU A 303 -17.23 -0.01 -14.47
CA GLU A 303 -16.28 1.01 -14.92
C GLU A 303 -14.88 0.73 -14.39
N SER A 304 -14.79 0.40 -13.10
CA SER A 304 -13.54 0.05 -12.42
C SER A 304 -12.87 -1.19 -13.04
N HIS A 305 -13.67 -2.23 -13.34
CA HIS A 305 -13.19 -3.43 -14.03
C HIS A 305 -12.65 -3.12 -15.44
N SER A 306 -13.30 -2.22 -16.19
CA SER A 306 -12.83 -1.81 -17.52
C SER A 306 -11.44 -1.16 -17.48
N ILE A 307 -11.14 -0.37 -16.45
CA ILE A 307 -9.80 0.21 -16.26
C ILE A 307 -8.79 -0.87 -15.90
N TYR A 308 -9.17 -1.81 -15.02
CA TYR A 308 -8.33 -2.95 -14.67
C TYR A 308 -7.97 -3.78 -15.91
N GLU A 309 -8.93 -4.11 -16.77
CA GLU A 309 -8.69 -4.87 -18.00
C GLU A 309 -7.65 -4.18 -18.89
N ARG A 310 -7.86 -2.89 -19.18
CA ARG A 310 -6.95 -2.10 -20.01
C ARG A 310 -5.57 -1.99 -19.38
N TYR A 311 -5.50 -1.81 -18.07
CA TYR A 311 -4.24 -1.80 -17.32
C TYR A 311 -3.48 -3.13 -17.40
N GLN A 312 -4.14 -4.27 -17.13
CA GLN A 312 -3.51 -5.59 -17.22
C GLN A 312 -2.97 -5.86 -18.62
N MET A 313 -3.75 -5.56 -19.65
CA MET A 313 -3.35 -5.77 -21.04
C MET A 313 -2.16 -4.87 -21.42
N ALA A 314 -2.19 -3.59 -21.08
CA ALA A 314 -1.15 -2.64 -21.49
C ALA A 314 0.15 -2.77 -20.67
N ILE A 315 0.06 -3.04 -19.37
CA ILE A 315 1.21 -3.01 -18.45
C ILE A 315 1.77 -4.41 -18.18
N HIS A 316 0.91 -5.43 -18.10
CA HIS A 316 1.29 -6.81 -17.80
C HIS A 316 1.28 -7.73 -19.02
N GLY A 317 0.67 -7.30 -20.14
CA GLY A 317 0.59 -8.11 -21.36
C GLY A 317 -0.37 -9.30 -21.23
N ASP A 318 -1.30 -9.24 -20.26
CA ASP A 318 -2.27 -10.30 -20.06
C ASP A 318 -3.28 -10.35 -21.22
N SER A 319 -3.75 -11.55 -21.54
CA SER A 319 -4.83 -11.72 -22.49
C SER A 319 -6.15 -11.25 -21.88
N LYS A 320 -7.09 -10.81 -22.72
CA LYS A 320 -8.44 -10.42 -22.30
C LYS A 320 -9.15 -11.51 -21.47
N SER A 321 -8.94 -12.78 -21.81
CA SER A 321 -9.48 -13.94 -21.07
C SER A 321 -8.96 -14.06 -19.63
N LYS A 322 -7.79 -13.51 -19.30
CA LYS A 322 -7.24 -13.45 -17.94
C LYS A 322 -7.70 -12.23 -17.15
N CYS A 323 -8.46 -11.34 -17.79
CA CYS A 323 -8.93 -10.10 -17.23
C CYS A 323 -10.46 -10.12 -17.02
N SER A 324 -11.07 -11.30 -16.89
CA SER A 324 -12.52 -11.41 -16.73
C SER A 324 -13.02 -10.75 -15.44
N LEU A 325 -14.30 -10.35 -15.41
CA LEU A 325 -14.92 -9.76 -14.22
C LEU A 325 -14.86 -10.70 -13.01
N SER A 326 -14.99 -12.01 -13.23
CA SER A 326 -14.89 -13.02 -12.17
C SER A 326 -13.50 -13.05 -11.55
N GLN A 327 -12.44 -13.05 -12.38
CA GLN A 327 -11.06 -13.01 -11.89
C GLN A 327 -10.76 -11.69 -11.17
N PHE A 328 -11.24 -10.57 -11.71
CA PHE A 328 -11.13 -9.26 -11.04
C PHE A 328 -11.79 -9.28 -9.66
N LYS A 329 -13.02 -9.81 -9.56
CA LYS A 329 -13.73 -9.94 -8.28
C LYS A 329 -12.98 -10.79 -7.29
N GLY A 330 -12.61 -12.02 -7.65
CA GLY A 330 -11.89 -12.93 -6.76
C GLY A 330 -10.51 -12.41 -6.35
N PHE A 331 -9.87 -11.59 -7.19
CA PHE A 331 -8.56 -11.03 -6.90
C PHE A 331 -8.63 -9.76 -6.02
N LEU A 332 -9.51 -8.81 -6.37
CA LEU A 332 -9.45 -7.43 -5.88
C LEU A 332 -10.71 -6.94 -5.14
N CYS A 333 -11.82 -7.67 -5.19
CA CYS A 333 -13.10 -7.22 -4.64
C CYS A 333 -13.58 -8.10 -3.49
N GLU A 334 -13.51 -9.41 -3.66
CA GLU A 334 -13.88 -10.39 -2.65
C GLU A 334 -12.85 -10.43 -1.54
N SER A 335 -13.29 -10.65 -0.31
CA SER A 335 -12.39 -10.88 0.81
C SER A 335 -13.07 -11.72 1.88
N SER A 336 -12.30 -12.13 2.88
CA SER A 336 -12.81 -12.72 4.13
C SER A 336 -12.69 -11.75 5.31
N LEU A 337 -12.12 -10.56 5.09
CA LEU A 337 -11.84 -9.57 6.12
C LEU A 337 -13.15 -8.93 6.60
N GLN A 338 -13.48 -9.17 7.86
CA GLN A 338 -14.75 -8.75 8.44
C GLN A 338 -14.74 -7.25 8.75
N LYS A 339 -15.88 -6.58 8.49
CA LYS A 339 -16.07 -5.16 8.81
C LYS A 339 -16.14 -4.91 10.33
N ASP A 340 -16.75 -5.85 11.04
CA ASP A 340 -16.99 -5.76 12.49
C ASP A 340 -15.91 -6.56 13.22
N CYS A 341 -15.38 -6.00 14.30
CA CYS A 341 -14.42 -6.67 15.15
C CYS A 341 -14.83 -6.50 16.62
N PRO A 342 -15.41 -7.54 17.25
CA PRO A 342 -15.92 -7.43 18.61
C PRO A 342 -14.84 -7.19 19.67
N ARG A 343 -13.56 -7.39 19.31
CA ARG A 343 -12.41 -7.14 20.20
C ARG A 343 -11.90 -5.71 20.15
N ILE A 344 -12.39 -4.89 19.23
CA ILE A 344 -12.03 -3.48 19.13
C ILE A 344 -13.20 -2.66 19.65
N SER A 345 -12.93 -1.78 20.63
CA SER A 345 -13.93 -0.83 21.11
C SER A 345 -14.45 0.03 19.97
N THR A 346 -15.75 0.31 19.95
CA THR A 346 -16.40 1.19 18.96
C THR A 346 -15.77 2.59 18.91
N SER A 347 -15.21 3.06 20.02
CA SER A 347 -14.46 4.32 20.10
C SER A 347 -13.09 4.28 19.40
N ASN A 348 -12.58 3.09 19.09
CA ASN A 348 -11.28 2.86 18.45
C ASN A 348 -11.44 2.33 17.00
N VAL A 349 -12.51 2.75 16.34
CA VAL A 349 -12.81 2.45 14.94
C VAL A 349 -12.84 3.78 14.16
N PRO A 350 -12.12 3.90 13.03
CA PRO A 350 -12.16 5.12 12.23
C PRO A 350 -13.57 5.34 11.66
N SER A 351 -13.92 6.58 11.34
CA SER A 351 -15.23 6.97 10.80
C SER A 351 -15.66 6.16 9.56
N CYS A 352 -14.70 5.75 8.71
CA CYS A 352 -14.95 4.90 7.55
C CYS A 352 -15.10 3.40 7.88
N GLY A 353 -14.73 2.99 9.09
CA GLY A 353 -14.60 1.60 9.56
C GLY A 353 -13.31 0.92 9.08
N TYR A 354 -13.01 -0.24 9.66
CA TYR A 354 -11.95 -1.13 9.16
C TYR A 354 -12.44 -2.02 8.01
N GLY A 355 -11.52 -2.69 7.33
CA GLY A 355 -11.83 -3.67 6.28
C GLY A 355 -11.27 -3.31 4.90
N CYS A 356 -11.91 -3.78 3.84
CA CYS A 356 -11.45 -3.60 2.46
C CYS A 356 -12.14 -2.43 1.75
N PHE A 357 -11.34 -1.61 1.08
CA PHE A 357 -11.78 -0.42 0.38
C PHE A 357 -11.12 -0.27 -0.98
N HIS A 358 -11.81 0.38 -1.89
CA HIS A 358 -11.26 0.93 -3.13
C HIS A 358 -11.21 2.45 -3.00
N LEU A 359 -10.01 3.04 -3.08
CA LEU A 359 -9.84 4.48 -3.23
C LEU A 359 -9.81 4.79 -4.74
N GLN A 360 -10.92 5.30 -5.25
CA GLN A 360 -11.14 5.61 -6.66
C GLN A 360 -10.81 7.06 -6.97
N TYR A 361 -10.16 7.29 -8.11
CA TYR A 361 -9.68 8.57 -8.59
C TYR A 361 -10.55 8.96 -9.77
N TYR A 362 -11.29 10.06 -9.66
CA TYR A 362 -12.18 10.55 -10.69
C TYR A 362 -11.62 11.79 -11.35
N LEU A 363 -11.51 11.80 -12.67
CA LEU A 363 -11.22 13.00 -13.44
C LEU A 363 -12.41 13.28 -14.34
N ASN A 364 -13.03 14.45 -14.17
CA ASN A 364 -14.21 14.86 -14.94
C ASN A 364 -15.34 13.84 -14.89
N GLY A 365 -15.60 13.32 -13.69
CA GLY A 365 -16.66 12.34 -13.43
C GLY A 365 -16.35 10.91 -13.87
N LYS A 366 -15.18 10.63 -14.46
CA LYS A 366 -14.78 9.27 -14.88
C LYS A 366 -13.68 8.72 -14.00
N ILE A 367 -13.74 7.43 -13.68
CA ILE A 367 -12.66 6.77 -12.94
C ILE A 367 -11.43 6.69 -13.83
N ILE A 368 -10.27 7.10 -13.31
CA ILE A 368 -8.98 7.04 -14.00
C ILE A 368 -7.95 6.17 -13.29
N ALA A 369 -8.16 5.88 -12.00
CA ALA A 369 -7.31 4.99 -11.23
C ALA A 369 -8.04 4.46 -10.00
N CYS A 370 -7.56 3.34 -9.48
CA CYS A 370 -8.12 2.75 -8.27
C CYS A 370 -7.03 2.05 -7.45
N ASN A 371 -7.01 2.38 -6.17
CA ASN A 371 -6.21 1.69 -5.15
C ASN A 371 -7.08 0.70 -4.39
N VAL A 372 -6.64 -0.55 -4.31
CA VAL A 372 -7.23 -1.58 -3.44
C VAL A 372 -6.49 -1.57 -2.11
N LEU A 373 -7.21 -1.30 -1.04
CA LEU A 373 -6.67 -1.01 0.28
C LEU A 373 -7.34 -1.88 1.36
N ASP A 374 -6.56 -2.28 2.35
CA ASP A 374 -7.09 -2.75 3.63
C ASP A 374 -6.80 -1.70 4.70
N ILE A 375 -7.83 -1.23 5.40
CA ILE A 375 -7.71 -0.34 6.57
C ILE A 375 -7.72 -1.22 7.81
N LEU A 376 -6.62 -1.20 8.56
CA LEU A 376 -6.34 -2.08 9.70
C LEU A 376 -5.95 -1.26 10.94
N PRO A 377 -5.97 -1.85 12.15
CA PRO A 377 -5.70 -1.12 13.39
C PRO A 377 -4.40 -0.31 13.41
N ASN A 378 -3.30 -0.83 12.83
CA ASN A 378 -2.01 -0.14 12.86
C ASN A 378 -1.76 0.71 11.60
N GLY A 379 -2.60 0.62 10.58
CA GLY A 379 -2.28 1.24 9.30
C GLY A 379 -3.14 0.90 8.10
N ILE A 380 -2.81 1.52 6.97
CA ILE A 380 -3.36 1.17 5.66
C ILE A 380 -2.40 0.25 4.93
N SER A 381 -2.90 -0.86 4.43
CA SER A 381 -2.17 -1.80 3.57
C SER A 381 -2.55 -1.63 2.11
N SER A 382 -1.56 -1.28 1.28
CA SER A 382 -1.69 -1.23 -0.17
C SER A 382 -1.67 -2.65 -0.75
N VAL A 383 -2.78 -3.06 -1.36
CA VAL A 383 -2.94 -4.40 -1.94
C VAL A 383 -2.59 -4.38 -3.43
N TYR A 384 -3.25 -3.50 -4.18
CA TYR A 384 -3.08 -3.40 -5.63
C TYR A 384 -3.41 -1.99 -6.13
N PHE A 385 -2.85 -1.61 -7.27
CA PHE A 385 -3.12 -0.33 -7.91
C PHE A 385 -3.18 -0.52 -9.42
N TYR A 386 -4.23 -0.02 -10.05
CA TYR A 386 -4.42 -0.01 -11.49
C TYR A 386 -4.95 1.36 -11.91
N TYR A 387 -4.62 1.76 -13.14
CA TYR A 387 -4.91 3.08 -13.64
C TYR A 387 -5.01 3.09 -15.16
N GLU A 388 -5.59 4.16 -15.69
CA GLU A 388 -5.68 4.47 -17.11
C GLU A 388 -4.28 4.52 -17.77
N PRO A 389 -3.89 3.54 -18.61
CA PRO A 389 -2.52 3.48 -19.14
C PRO A 389 -2.09 4.74 -19.89
N GLU A 390 -3.01 5.45 -20.54
CA GLU A 390 -2.75 6.70 -21.25
C GLU A 390 -2.29 7.84 -20.32
N LEU A 391 -2.61 7.76 -19.03
CA LEU A 391 -2.20 8.70 -17.99
C LEU A 391 -0.88 8.30 -17.31
N GLY A 392 -0.17 7.29 -17.82
CA GLY A 392 1.10 6.82 -17.25
C GLY A 392 2.18 7.89 -17.12
N PHE A 393 2.13 8.95 -17.95
CA PHE A 393 3.05 10.10 -17.86
C PHE A 393 2.95 10.87 -16.54
N LEU A 394 1.83 10.75 -15.82
CA LEU A 394 1.60 11.37 -14.51
C LEU A 394 2.29 10.61 -13.36
N LYS A 395 2.87 9.43 -13.63
CA LYS A 395 3.50 8.56 -12.61
C LYS A 395 2.54 8.26 -11.47
N LEU A 396 1.32 7.84 -11.82
CA LEU A 396 0.22 7.65 -10.88
C LEU A 396 0.56 6.70 -9.74
N GLY A 397 1.44 5.71 -9.92
CA GLY A 397 1.88 4.84 -8.82
C GLY A 397 2.67 5.55 -7.71
N VAL A 398 3.36 6.64 -8.02
CA VAL A 398 4.00 7.48 -6.98
C VAL A 398 2.97 8.40 -6.35
N TYR A 399 2.08 8.97 -7.16
CA TYR A 399 1.01 9.85 -6.68
C TYR A 399 0.06 9.12 -5.74
N SER A 400 -0.32 7.88 -6.07
CA SER A 400 -1.22 7.07 -5.24
C SER A 400 -0.64 6.75 -3.89
N ALA A 401 0.64 6.35 -3.82
CA ALA A 401 1.32 6.15 -2.55
C ALA A 401 1.34 7.42 -1.66
N LEU A 402 1.43 8.62 -2.27
CA LEU A 402 1.34 9.89 -1.53
C LEU A 402 -0.09 10.16 -1.02
N LYS A 403 -1.12 9.83 -1.82
CA LYS A 403 -2.52 9.88 -1.37
C LYS A 403 -2.82 8.86 -0.27
N GLU A 404 -2.26 7.66 -0.33
CA GLU A 404 -2.40 6.64 0.72
C GLU A 404 -1.72 7.09 2.02
N ILE A 405 -0.57 7.77 1.95
CA ILE A 405 0.07 8.39 3.13
C ILE A 405 -0.79 9.50 3.72
N GLU A 406 -1.35 10.39 2.89
CA GLU A 406 -2.25 11.45 3.33
C GLU A 406 -3.53 10.88 3.96
N LEU A 407 -4.13 9.83 3.38
CA LEU A 407 -5.26 9.12 3.97
C LEU A 407 -4.87 8.48 5.31
N THR A 408 -3.71 7.84 5.41
CA THR A 408 -3.22 7.25 6.66
C THR A 408 -3.10 8.32 7.74
N ARG A 409 -2.53 9.49 7.43
CA ARG A 409 -2.43 10.63 8.37
C ARG A 409 -3.79 11.18 8.78
N LYS A 410 -4.75 11.23 7.85
CA LYS A 410 -6.12 11.66 8.16
C LYS A 410 -6.73 10.73 9.20
N LEU A 411 -6.67 9.42 8.95
CA LEU A 411 -7.20 8.41 9.87
C LEU A 411 -6.42 8.35 11.19
N ALA A 412 -5.11 8.62 11.18
CA ALA A 412 -4.29 8.69 12.38
C ALA A 412 -4.73 9.79 13.37
N ARG A 413 -5.46 10.81 12.90
CA ARG A 413 -6.05 11.84 13.78
C ARG A 413 -7.26 11.32 14.54
N GLU A 414 -7.97 10.34 13.99
CA GLU A 414 -9.08 9.66 14.64
C GLU A 414 -8.54 8.51 15.51
N ILE A 415 -7.60 7.73 14.97
CA ILE A 415 -7.03 6.52 15.58
C ILE A 415 -5.49 6.63 15.60
N PRO A 416 -4.87 7.12 16.69
CA PRO A 416 -3.42 7.37 16.73
C PRO A 416 -2.51 6.17 16.43
N ASP A 417 -2.97 4.95 16.68
CA ASP A 417 -2.23 3.73 16.37
C ASP A 417 -2.21 3.40 14.86
N LEU A 418 -3.19 3.91 14.10
CA LEU A 418 -3.30 3.79 12.64
C LEU A 418 -2.38 4.79 11.94
N LYS A 419 -1.07 4.61 12.10
CA LYS A 419 -0.06 5.57 11.61
C LYS A 419 0.88 5.00 10.56
N TYR A 420 0.80 3.70 10.28
CA TYR A 420 1.69 3.07 9.31
C TYR A 420 1.05 2.92 7.95
N TYR A 421 1.84 3.16 6.92
CA TYR A 421 1.49 2.84 5.54
C TYR A 421 2.28 1.60 5.10
N TYR A 422 1.60 0.48 4.91
CA TYR A 422 2.19 -0.78 4.49
C TYR A 422 2.21 -0.86 2.95
N LEU A 423 3.42 -0.89 2.37
CA LEU A 423 3.60 -0.89 0.90
C LEU A 423 3.64 -2.30 0.32
N GLY A 424 3.19 -3.33 1.05
CA GLY A 424 3.34 -4.73 0.69
C GLY A 424 4.74 -5.26 0.98
N PHE A 425 5.40 -5.84 -0.03
CA PHE A 425 6.75 -6.41 0.09
C PHE A 425 7.84 -5.52 -0.53
N TYR A 426 8.98 -5.46 0.14
CA TYR A 426 10.28 -5.05 -0.38
C TYR A 426 11.08 -6.29 -0.78
N VAL A 427 11.55 -6.32 -2.02
CA VAL A 427 12.31 -7.45 -2.59
C VAL A 427 13.66 -6.92 -3.03
N HIS A 428 14.69 -7.14 -2.22
CA HIS A 428 16.00 -6.52 -2.45
C HIS A 428 16.64 -6.96 -3.78
N THR A 429 16.42 -8.20 -4.21
CA THR A 429 16.94 -8.72 -5.49
C THR A 429 16.20 -8.19 -6.72
N CYS A 430 15.06 -7.50 -6.55
CA CYS A 430 14.25 -6.98 -7.64
C CYS A 430 14.30 -5.45 -7.69
N VAL A 431 14.98 -4.89 -8.70
CA VAL A 431 15.14 -3.43 -8.86
C VAL A 431 13.79 -2.70 -8.89
N LYS A 432 12.78 -3.28 -9.56
CA LYS A 432 11.40 -2.73 -9.61
C LYS A 432 10.72 -2.62 -8.25
N MET A 433 11.19 -3.34 -7.24
CA MET A 433 10.61 -3.36 -5.90
C MET A 433 11.40 -2.51 -4.89
N ARG A 434 12.62 -2.07 -5.24
CA ARG A 434 13.49 -1.29 -4.34
C ARG A 434 12.96 0.11 -4.05
N TYR A 435 12.13 0.69 -4.93
CA TYR A 435 11.60 2.04 -4.76
C TYR A 435 10.81 2.23 -3.45
N LYS A 436 10.21 1.16 -2.90
CA LYS A 436 9.43 1.23 -1.66
C LYS A 436 10.26 1.68 -0.46
N GLY A 437 11.57 1.44 -0.47
CA GLY A 437 12.48 1.97 0.54
C GLY A 437 12.77 3.48 0.46
N GLN A 438 12.21 4.17 -0.55
CA GLN A 438 12.35 5.62 -0.71
C GLN A 438 11.28 6.41 0.05
N TYR A 439 10.24 5.74 0.56
CA TYR A 439 9.24 6.37 1.44
C TYR A 439 9.79 6.32 2.85
N LYS A 440 10.17 7.48 3.40
CA LYS A 440 10.95 7.56 4.65
C LYS A 440 10.21 8.35 5.73
N PRO A 441 10.36 7.96 7.01
CA PRO A 441 11.12 6.78 7.47
C PRO A 441 10.38 5.47 7.20
N SER A 442 11.09 4.45 6.72
CA SER A 442 10.56 3.11 6.48
C SER A 442 11.31 2.02 7.22
N PHE A 443 10.61 0.93 7.47
CA PHE A 443 11.06 -0.18 8.29
C PHE A 443 10.81 -1.50 7.57
N LEU A 444 11.76 -2.42 7.67
CA LEU A 444 11.59 -3.80 7.26
C LEU A 444 11.32 -4.69 8.48
N LEU A 445 10.42 -5.65 8.31
CA LEU A 445 10.13 -6.66 9.30
C LEU A 445 11.23 -7.73 9.29
N CYS A 446 11.82 -8.01 10.45
CA CYS A 446 12.76 -9.11 10.62
C CYS A 446 12.05 -10.46 10.35
N PRO A 447 12.59 -11.32 9.47
CA PRO A 447 11.92 -12.56 9.08
C PRO A 447 11.88 -13.63 10.19
N GLU A 448 12.70 -13.48 11.24
CA GLU A 448 12.85 -14.46 12.32
C GLU A 448 12.19 -14.01 13.61
N THR A 449 12.41 -12.76 14.03
CA THR A 449 11.92 -12.24 15.32
C THR A 449 10.69 -11.37 15.20
N TYR A 450 10.23 -11.07 13.97
CA TYR A 450 9.10 -10.17 13.69
C TYR A 450 9.20 -8.77 14.31
N THR A 451 10.42 -8.30 14.58
CA THR A 451 10.70 -6.92 15.01
C THR A 451 10.92 -6.00 13.80
N TRP A 452 10.57 -4.72 13.94
CA TRP A 452 10.69 -3.72 12.86
C TRP A 452 12.02 -2.98 12.94
N HIS A 453 12.77 -2.95 11.83
CA HIS A 453 14.10 -2.34 11.75
C HIS A 453 14.16 -1.25 10.67
N PRO A 454 14.79 -0.09 10.91
CA PRO A 454 14.98 0.94 9.89
C PRO A 454 15.65 0.38 8.63
N ILE A 455 15.09 0.67 7.46
CA ILE A 455 15.58 0.08 6.21
C ILE A 455 17.06 0.40 5.94
N GLU A 456 17.55 1.56 6.39
CA GLU A 456 18.95 1.97 6.26
C GLU A 456 19.91 0.98 6.96
N LYS A 457 19.48 0.33 8.05
CA LYS A 457 20.26 -0.68 8.77
C LYS A 457 20.16 -2.06 8.09
N CYS A 458 19.05 -2.34 7.43
CA CYS A 458 18.82 -3.61 6.74
C CYS A 458 19.57 -3.71 5.39
N ILE A 459 19.68 -2.60 4.66
CA ILE A 459 20.25 -2.61 3.29
C ILE A 459 21.67 -3.20 3.23
N PRO A 460 22.63 -2.82 4.11
CA PRO A 460 23.97 -3.41 4.09
C PRO A 460 23.96 -4.95 4.21
N LEU A 461 23.09 -5.49 5.07
CA LEU A 461 22.93 -6.94 5.25
C LEU A 461 22.38 -7.61 3.99
N LEU A 462 21.41 -6.96 3.34
CA LEU A 462 20.78 -7.45 2.10
C LEU A 462 21.67 -7.31 0.87
N ASN A 463 22.63 -6.38 0.88
CA ASN A 463 23.67 -6.30 -0.15
C ASN A 463 24.64 -7.48 -0.04
N ALA A 464 24.96 -7.90 1.20
CA ALA A 464 25.89 -8.99 1.47
C ALA A 464 25.23 -10.38 1.33
N HIS A 465 23.94 -10.50 1.66
CA HIS A 465 23.24 -11.78 1.70
C HIS A 465 21.86 -11.68 1.05
N LYS A 466 21.49 -12.73 0.30
CA LYS A 466 20.14 -12.86 -0.28
C LYS A 466 19.05 -12.85 0.81
N TYR A 467 19.26 -13.61 1.88
CA TYR A 467 18.41 -13.65 3.06
C TYR A 467 19.19 -13.11 4.26
N ALA A 468 18.57 -12.26 5.07
CA ALA A 468 19.20 -11.66 6.23
C ALA A 468 18.20 -11.52 7.38
N ARG A 469 18.64 -11.97 8.56
CA ARG A 469 18.07 -11.57 9.85
C ARG A 469 18.48 -10.13 10.15
N PHE A 470 17.56 -9.31 10.65
CA PHE A 470 17.86 -7.90 10.97
C PHE A 470 18.08 -7.65 12.46
N GLU A 471 17.56 -8.52 13.33
CA GLU A 471 17.84 -8.45 14.76
C GLU A 471 19.30 -8.83 15.03
N THR A 472 20.08 -7.87 15.54
CA THR A 472 21.52 -8.02 15.76
C THR A 472 21.86 -8.84 17.00
N ASP A 473 20.94 -8.89 17.97
CA ASP A 473 21.09 -9.76 19.14
C ASP A 473 20.73 -11.21 18.76
N PRO A 474 21.68 -12.16 18.79
CA PRO A 474 21.41 -13.55 18.42
C PRO A 474 20.53 -14.27 19.43
N THR A 475 20.42 -13.77 20.67
CA THR A 475 19.64 -14.39 21.75
C THR A 475 18.15 -14.09 21.64
N LYS A 476 17.78 -13.01 20.93
CA LYS A 476 16.38 -12.69 20.68
C LYS A 476 15.74 -13.69 19.71
N VAL A 477 14.57 -14.17 20.09
CA VAL A 477 13.73 -15.06 19.30
C VAL A 477 12.37 -14.41 19.04
N ASP A 478 11.50 -15.09 18.29
CA ASP A 478 10.12 -14.65 18.14
C ASP A 478 9.39 -14.77 19.49
N GLN A 479 8.94 -13.64 20.03
CA GLN A 479 8.24 -13.58 21.33
C GLN A 479 6.86 -14.26 21.30
N ASP A 480 6.37 -14.61 20.10
CA ASP A 480 5.08 -15.23 19.84
C ASP A 480 5.24 -16.61 19.17
N GLU A 481 6.41 -17.25 19.29
CA GLU A 481 6.76 -18.52 18.60
C GLU A 481 6.01 -19.76 19.15
N GLU A 482 5.70 -19.78 20.45
CA GLU A 482 5.21 -20.98 21.13
C GLU A 482 3.72 -21.24 20.88
N THR A 483 3.41 -22.00 19.82
CA THR A 483 2.04 -22.49 19.58
C THR A 483 1.96 -23.97 19.95
N ASN A 484 1.21 -24.30 21.00
CA ASN A 484 0.91 -25.69 21.33
C ASN A 484 -0.10 -26.24 20.32
N ILE A 485 0.33 -27.18 19.46
CA ILE A 485 -0.51 -27.83 18.46
C ILE A 485 -1.73 -28.46 19.13
N GLU A 486 -1.59 -29.06 20.31
CA GLU A 486 -2.68 -29.74 21.02
C GLU A 486 -3.83 -28.79 21.43
N GLN A 487 -3.56 -27.48 21.49
CA GLN A 487 -4.54 -26.45 21.87
C GLN A 487 -5.26 -25.81 20.67
N LEU A 488 -4.93 -26.23 19.43
CA LEU A 488 -5.62 -25.71 18.25
C LEU A 488 -7.11 -26.07 18.28
N LYS A 489 -7.95 -25.15 17.83
CA LYS A 489 -9.41 -25.34 17.74
C LYS A 489 -9.76 -25.79 16.33
N LEU A 490 -10.20 -27.05 16.19
CA LEU A 490 -10.55 -27.64 14.91
C LEU A 490 -12.06 -27.74 14.78
N ARG A 491 -12.64 -27.31 13.65
CA ARG A 491 -14.05 -27.54 13.33
C ARG A 491 -14.20 -28.76 12.43
N VAL A 492 -14.95 -29.76 12.92
CA VAL A 492 -15.30 -31.00 12.21
C VAL A 492 -16.81 -31.22 12.39
N HIS A 493 -17.57 -31.28 11.29
CA HIS A 493 -19.03 -31.48 11.31
C HIS A 493 -19.76 -30.61 12.38
N GLN A 494 -19.46 -29.31 12.40
CA GLN A 494 -19.99 -28.30 13.35
C GLN A 494 -19.53 -28.41 14.81
N GLN A 495 -18.77 -29.45 15.19
CA GLN A 495 -18.17 -29.56 16.52
C GLN A 495 -16.77 -28.95 16.55
N ILE A 496 -16.39 -28.37 17.69
CA ILE A 496 -15.03 -27.91 17.95
C ILE A 496 -14.29 -28.97 18.75
N ILE A 497 -13.21 -29.49 18.19
CA ILE A 497 -12.35 -30.52 18.80
C ILE A 497 -10.89 -30.07 18.81
N THR A 498 -10.08 -30.74 19.63
CA THR A 498 -8.62 -30.60 19.68
C THR A 498 -7.94 -31.58 18.72
N PRO A 499 -6.65 -31.38 18.36
CA PRO A 499 -5.95 -32.35 17.52
C PRO A 499 -5.75 -33.71 18.18
N ILE A 500 -5.67 -33.81 19.51
CA ILE A 500 -5.65 -35.09 20.23
C ILE A 500 -6.98 -35.84 20.03
N GLN A 501 -8.11 -35.13 20.12
CA GLN A 501 -9.41 -35.74 19.83
C GLN A 501 -9.52 -36.16 18.37
N LEU A 502 -9.00 -35.35 17.43
CA LEU A 502 -8.94 -35.73 16.01
C LEU A 502 -8.11 -37.00 15.82
N GLN A 503 -6.94 -37.11 16.46
CA GLN A 503 -6.09 -38.30 16.38
C GLN A 503 -6.81 -39.56 16.87
N ARG A 504 -7.62 -39.44 17.94
CA ARG A 504 -8.44 -40.56 18.46
C ARG A 504 -9.60 -40.94 17.53
N LEU A 505 -10.16 -39.97 16.80
CA LEU A 505 -11.27 -40.20 15.88
C LEU A 505 -10.80 -40.77 14.53
N ASP A 506 -9.70 -40.23 13.99
CA ASP A 506 -9.09 -40.64 12.72
C ASP A 506 -7.58 -40.36 12.74
N GLU A 507 -6.83 -41.35 13.21
CA GLU A 507 -5.37 -41.28 13.33
C GLU A 507 -4.68 -41.07 11.96
N ASN A 508 -5.18 -41.73 10.91
CA ASN A 508 -4.62 -41.62 9.57
C ASN A 508 -4.78 -40.19 9.03
N TYR A 509 -5.97 -39.61 9.20
CA TYR A 509 -6.21 -38.23 8.77
C TYR A 509 -5.41 -37.23 9.61
N PHE A 510 -5.27 -37.46 10.91
CA PHE A 510 -4.41 -36.62 11.77
C PHE A 510 -2.97 -36.58 11.27
N PHE A 511 -2.34 -37.73 11.01
CA PHE A 511 -0.98 -37.76 10.47
C PHE A 511 -0.88 -37.17 9.06
N TYR A 512 -1.93 -37.32 8.25
CA TYR A 512 -2.02 -36.69 6.94
C TYR A 512 -2.05 -35.14 6.99
N ILE A 513 -2.52 -34.53 8.08
CA ILE A 513 -2.60 -33.07 8.25
C ILE A 513 -1.60 -32.48 9.25
N LEU A 514 -0.87 -33.32 9.98
CA LEU A 514 0.09 -32.90 11.00
C LEU A 514 1.16 -31.93 10.48
N ASP A 515 1.60 -32.12 9.23
CA ASP A 515 2.55 -31.22 8.56
C ASP A 515 2.00 -29.78 8.49
N ARG A 516 0.72 -29.64 8.15
CA ARG A 516 0.02 -28.36 8.03
C ARG A 516 -0.18 -27.72 9.39
N PHE A 517 -0.54 -28.48 10.43
CA PHE A 517 -0.60 -27.95 11.80
C PHE A 517 0.74 -27.44 12.29
N THR A 518 1.81 -28.20 12.05
CA THR A 518 3.18 -27.82 12.42
C THR A 518 3.61 -26.53 11.72
N MET A 519 3.36 -26.42 10.41
CA MET A 519 3.68 -25.22 9.63
C MET A 519 2.84 -24.01 10.05
N PHE A 520 1.56 -24.24 10.36
CA PHE A 520 0.68 -23.21 10.88
C PHE A 520 1.15 -22.69 12.24
N ALA A 521 1.38 -23.58 13.21
CA ALA A 521 1.89 -23.27 14.54
C ALA A 521 3.19 -22.45 14.49
N LYS A 522 4.12 -22.84 13.61
CA LYS A 522 5.38 -22.12 13.42
C LYS A 522 5.23 -20.69 12.89
N PHE A 523 4.24 -20.44 12.05
CA PHE A 523 4.18 -19.21 11.26
C PHE A 523 3.08 -18.23 11.65
N ALA A 524 1.99 -18.75 12.20
CA ALA A 524 0.83 -17.93 12.55
C ALA A 524 1.04 -17.19 13.87
N GLY A 525 1.87 -17.75 14.76
CA GLY A 525 2.14 -17.19 16.10
C GLY A 525 1.06 -17.58 17.10
N ARG A 526 1.46 -17.67 18.38
CA ARG A 526 0.61 -18.14 19.49
C ARG A 526 -0.67 -17.34 19.61
N ILE A 527 -0.59 -16.01 19.53
CA ILE A 527 -1.76 -15.13 19.71
C ILE A 527 -2.84 -15.43 18.66
N PHE A 528 -2.48 -15.47 17.37
CA PHE A 528 -3.47 -15.75 16.32
C PHE A 528 -3.95 -17.20 16.36
N ALA A 529 -3.04 -18.16 16.56
CA ALA A 529 -3.38 -19.58 16.64
C ALA A 529 -4.40 -19.90 17.74
N ASN A 530 -4.32 -19.21 18.89
CA ASN A 530 -5.27 -19.40 20.00
C ASN A 530 -6.65 -18.78 19.74
N ARG A 531 -6.75 -17.82 18.82
CA ARG A 531 -7.99 -17.09 18.51
C ARG A 531 -8.78 -17.71 17.38
N VAL A 532 -8.11 -18.34 16.42
CA VAL A 532 -8.70 -18.83 15.17
C VAL A 532 -9.33 -20.21 15.34
N ILE A 533 -10.31 -20.51 14.49
CA ILE A 533 -10.86 -21.85 14.29
C ILE A 533 -10.37 -22.39 12.95
N ILE A 534 -9.87 -23.63 12.95
CA ILE A 534 -9.39 -24.33 11.76
C ILE A 534 -10.48 -25.27 11.25
N ASP A 535 -11.08 -24.93 10.12
CA ASP A 535 -12.07 -25.74 9.41
C ASP A 535 -11.40 -26.90 8.68
N LEU A 536 -11.83 -28.13 9.02
CA LEU A 536 -11.37 -29.38 8.42
C LEU A 536 -12.40 -30.03 7.49
N THR A 537 -13.58 -29.41 7.37
CA THR A 537 -14.68 -29.84 6.49
C THR A 537 -14.37 -29.68 5.02
#